data_AF-A0A1X6MWH3-F1
#
_entry.id   AF-A0A1X6MWH3-F1
#
_cell.length_a   1.000
_cell.length_b   1.000
_cell.length_c   1.000
_cell.angle_alpha   90.00
_cell.angle_beta   90.00
_cell.angle_gamma   90.00
#
_symmetry.space_group_name_H-M   'P 1'
#
loop_
_entity.id
_entity.type
_entity.pdbx_description
1 polymer ?
#
loop_
_entity_poly.entity_id
_entity_poly.type
_entity_poly.pdbx_seq_one_letter_code
_entity_poly.pdbx_strand_id
1 'polypeptide(L)'
;FQAVDRETDATLVLLAGPSHSTKLHALTSRSIRRDPALANSPKLSAIKSSFNSLATQRRTTRAHRVSLVQRLQLSSASSAAGSPGGEAREEDLRRALEAALGSLGEMGKIYEQREVRWRDEMRQLTEDRDRVEMLLRQTLGPVLHENGHGRS
;
A
#
# COMPACT_ATOMS: atom_id res chain seq x y z
N PHE A 1 -9.42 -14.13 5.35
CA PHE A 1 -9.37 -14.13 6.82
C PHE A 1 -10.52 -14.93 7.43
N GLN A 2 -11.79 -14.53 7.26
CA GLN A 2 -12.93 -15.21 7.91
C GLN A 2 -13.17 -16.66 7.45
N ALA A 3 -12.85 -17.01 6.18
CA ALA A 3 -12.94 -18.39 5.69
C ALA A 3 -11.92 -19.30 6.39
N VAL A 4 -10.65 -18.87 6.43
CA VAL A 4 -9.57 -19.58 7.15
C VAL A 4 -9.86 -19.72 8.64
N ASP A 5 -10.37 -18.66 9.29
CA ASP A 5 -10.83 -18.66 10.69
C ASP A 5 -12.04 -19.59 10.96
N ARG A 6 -12.76 -20.02 9.92
CA ARG A 6 -13.86 -21.01 10.06
C ARG A 6 -13.39 -22.43 9.85
N GLU A 7 -12.47 -22.62 8.91
CA GLU A 7 -11.95 -23.94 8.55
C GLU A 7 -10.87 -24.44 9.52
N THR A 8 -10.13 -23.49 10.11
CA THR A 8 -9.05 -23.77 11.06
C THR A 8 -9.40 -23.16 12.42
N ASP A 9 -9.25 -23.92 13.51
CA ASP A 9 -9.34 -23.39 14.87
C ASP A 9 -8.05 -22.64 15.29
N ALA A 10 -7.41 -21.99 14.31
CA ALA A 10 -6.16 -21.30 14.51
C ALA A 10 -6.37 -19.96 15.24
N THR A 11 -5.42 -19.60 16.10
CA THR A 11 -5.39 -18.27 16.73
C THR A 11 -4.83 -17.26 15.74
N LEU A 12 -5.68 -16.35 15.24
CA LEU A 12 -5.32 -15.40 14.18
C LEU A 12 -5.57 -13.96 14.62
N VAL A 13 -4.64 -13.06 14.29
CA VAL A 13 -4.76 -11.61 14.52
C VAL A 13 -4.21 -10.86 13.31
N LEU A 14 -5.04 -10.01 12.70
CA LEU A 14 -4.67 -9.13 11.60
C LEU A 14 -4.77 -7.67 12.07
N LEU A 15 -3.66 -6.94 11.99
CA LEU A 15 -3.56 -5.53 12.36
C LEU A 15 -3.22 -4.68 11.14
N ALA A 16 -3.89 -3.55 10.99
CA ALA A 16 -3.64 -2.61 9.91
C ALA A 16 -3.63 -1.17 10.44
N GLY A 17 -2.53 -0.47 10.21
CA GLY A 17 -2.37 0.96 10.49
C GLY A 17 -2.26 1.72 9.17
N PRO A 18 -3.35 2.29 8.63
CA PRO A 18 -3.33 3.02 7.37
C PRO A 18 -2.35 4.21 7.45
N SER A 19 -1.73 4.56 6.33
CA SER A 19 -0.74 5.65 6.32
C SER A 19 -1.36 7.04 6.48
N HIS A 20 -2.63 7.20 6.12
CA HIS A 20 -3.38 8.45 6.19
C HIS A 20 -4.21 8.59 7.48
N SER A 21 -4.16 7.61 8.38
CA SER A 21 -4.96 7.61 9.60
C SER A 21 -4.15 7.12 10.80
N THR A 22 -4.42 7.71 11.97
CA THR A 22 -3.89 7.22 13.25
C THR A 22 -4.69 6.05 13.80
N LYS A 23 -5.86 5.73 13.21
CA LYS A 23 -6.72 4.63 13.64
C LYS A 23 -6.08 3.28 13.32
N LEU A 24 -5.97 2.43 14.33
CA LEU A 24 -5.58 1.04 14.16
C LEU A 24 -6.83 0.19 13.88
N HIS A 25 -6.83 -0.55 12.77
CA HIS A 25 -7.81 -1.57 12.48
C HIS A 25 -7.29 -2.93 12.95
N ALA A 26 -8.14 -3.71 13.62
CA ALA A 26 -7.80 -5.02 14.12
C ALA A 26 -8.92 -6.01 13.80
N LEU A 27 -8.55 -7.18 13.27
CA LEU A 27 -9.43 -8.34 13.11
C LEU A 27 -8.81 -9.52 13.85
N THR A 28 -9.56 -10.10 14.77
CA THR A 28 -9.14 -11.27 15.57
C THR A 28 -9.95 -12.50 15.18
N SER A 29 -9.41 -13.70 15.42
CA SER A 29 -10.09 -14.97 15.19
C SER A 29 -11.35 -15.12 16.06
N ARG A 30 -12.21 -16.08 15.70
CA ARG A 30 -13.43 -16.42 16.46
C ARG A 30 -13.09 -16.90 17.87
N SER A 31 -12.05 -17.72 18.01
CA SER A 31 -11.57 -18.23 19.30
C SER A 31 -11.24 -17.10 20.28
N ILE A 32 -10.51 -16.07 19.83
CA ILE A 32 -10.18 -14.89 20.65
C ILE A 32 -11.44 -14.06 20.96
N ARG A 33 -12.36 -13.88 20.00
CA ARG A 33 -13.56 -13.05 20.21
C ARG A 33 -14.58 -13.67 21.17
N ARG A 34 -14.64 -15.01 21.22
CA ARG A 34 -15.59 -15.75 22.07
C ARG A 34 -15.18 -15.75 23.53
N ASP A 35 -13.88 -15.70 23.80
CA ASP A 35 -13.36 -15.65 25.17
C ASP A 35 -13.03 -14.21 25.57
N PRO A 36 -13.81 -13.59 26.48
CA PRO A 36 -13.56 -12.23 26.94
C PRO A 36 -12.23 -12.09 27.69
N ALA A 37 -11.72 -13.16 28.32
CA ALA A 37 -10.42 -13.13 28.99
C ALA A 37 -9.28 -13.03 27.97
N LEU A 38 -9.41 -13.67 26.81
CA LEU A 38 -8.45 -13.53 25.70
C LEU A 38 -8.61 -12.21 24.96
N ALA A 39 -9.84 -11.78 24.67
CA ALA A 39 -10.14 -10.54 23.97
C ALA A 39 -9.63 -9.30 24.72
N ASN A 40 -9.74 -9.31 26.06
CA ASN A 40 -9.28 -8.24 26.94
C ASN A 40 -7.93 -8.55 27.59
N SER A 41 -7.22 -9.57 27.11
CA SER A 41 -5.96 -9.97 27.70
C SER A 41 -4.89 -8.87 27.57
N PRO A 42 -4.03 -8.70 28.60
CA PRO A 42 -2.92 -7.75 28.53
C PRO A 42 -1.94 -8.09 27.40
N LYS A 43 -1.81 -9.38 27.05
CA LYS A 43 -0.98 -9.85 25.93
C LYS A 43 -1.49 -9.29 24.60
N LEU A 44 -2.80 -9.37 24.33
CA LEU A 44 -3.37 -8.84 23.10
C LEU A 44 -3.30 -7.31 23.04
N SER A 45 -3.42 -6.64 24.19
CA SER A 45 -3.19 -5.19 24.30
C SER A 45 -1.75 -4.80 23.96
N ALA A 46 -0.75 -5.54 24.47
CA ALA A 46 0.66 -5.33 24.16
C ALA A 46 0.98 -5.54 22.67
N ILE A 47 0.36 -6.52 22.02
CA ILE A 47 0.50 -6.74 20.57
C ILE A 47 -0.06 -5.54 19.79
N LYS A 48 -1.23 -5.02 20.18
CA LYS A 48 -1.82 -3.83 19.53
C LYS A 48 -0.96 -2.58 19.73
N SER A 49 -0.42 -2.37 20.94
CA SER A 49 0.40 -1.19 21.26
C SER A 49 1.73 -1.21 20.52
N SER A 50 2.44 -2.34 20.54
CA SER A 50 3.69 -2.53 19.80
C SER A 50 3.51 -2.33 18.30
N PHE A 51 2.46 -2.89 17.71
CA PHE A 51 2.15 -2.67 16.30
C PHE A 51 1.80 -1.20 16.02
N ASN A 52 1.06 -0.53 16.90
CA ASN A 52 0.75 0.90 16.73
C ASN A 52 2.01 1.78 16.77
N SER A 53 2.97 1.45 17.63
CA SER A 53 4.30 2.10 17.66
C SER A 53 5.03 1.91 16.33
N LEU A 54 5.07 0.68 15.81
CA LEU A 54 5.66 0.39 14.49
C LEU A 54 4.96 1.16 13.35
N ALA A 55 3.63 1.19 13.35
CA ALA A 55 2.86 1.93 12.37
C ALA A 55 3.16 3.43 12.44
N THR A 56 3.28 3.97 13.65
CA THR A 56 3.61 5.38 13.89
C THR A 56 5.03 5.70 13.45
N GLN A 57 6.02 4.86 13.77
CA GLN A 57 7.39 4.99 13.29
C GLN A 57 7.49 4.95 11.75
N ARG A 58 6.68 4.09 11.11
CA ARG A 58 6.59 4.08 9.63
C ARG A 58 5.96 5.36 9.06
N ARG A 59 5.01 5.97 9.77
CA ARG A 59 4.45 7.26 9.38
C ARG A 59 5.47 8.38 9.55
N THR A 60 6.21 8.44 10.66
CA THR A 60 7.24 9.47 10.89
C THR A 60 8.40 9.34 9.91
N THR A 61 8.87 8.13 9.62
CA THR A 61 9.90 7.90 8.59
C THR A 61 9.42 8.26 7.18
N ARG A 62 8.15 8.05 6.85
CA ARG A 62 7.55 8.58 5.62
C ARG A 62 7.36 10.10 5.64
N ALA A 63 7.01 10.70 6.76
CA ALA A 63 6.90 12.15 6.90
C ALA A 63 8.29 12.82 6.80
N HIS A 64 9.35 12.12 7.23
CA HIS A 64 10.75 12.50 6.98
C HIS A 64 11.18 12.34 5.52
N ARG A 65 10.38 11.69 4.67
CA ARG A 65 10.35 12.02 3.23
C ARG A 65 9.57 13.33 3.06
N VAL A 66 10.02 14.36 3.77
CA VAL A 66 9.63 15.75 3.56
C VAL A 66 9.78 15.97 2.06
N SER A 67 8.66 16.28 1.42
CA SER A 67 8.65 16.68 0.01
C SER A 67 9.80 17.65 -0.20
N LEU A 68 10.66 17.37 -1.18
CA LEU A 68 11.85 18.19 -1.48
C LEU A 68 11.48 19.68 -1.60
N VAL A 69 10.26 19.98 -2.05
CA VAL A 69 9.65 21.31 -2.10
C VAL A 69 9.61 21.98 -0.73
N GLN A 70 9.20 21.27 0.32
CA GLN A 70 9.13 21.81 1.67
C GLN A 70 10.52 22.01 2.29
N ARG A 71 11.51 21.18 1.92
CA ARG A 71 12.92 21.42 2.28
C ARG A 71 13.48 22.66 1.58
N LEU A 72 13.24 22.81 0.27
CA LEU A 72 13.64 24.00 -0.50
C LEU A 72 12.97 25.27 0.05
N GLN A 73 11.71 25.21 0.45
CA GLN A 73 11.01 26.34 1.07
C GLN A 73 11.61 26.74 2.43
N LEU A 74 12.01 25.78 3.27
CA LEU A 74 12.70 26.07 4.53
C LEU A 74 14.09 26.69 4.29
N SER A 75 14.84 26.21 3.29
CA SER A 75 16.14 26.78 2.91
C SER A 75 16.03 28.20 2.34
N SER A 76 14.90 28.52 1.70
CA SER A 76 14.59 29.86 1.18
C SER A 76 14.08 30.81 2.26
N ALA A 77 13.39 30.32 3.29
CA ALA A 77 12.86 31.14 4.39
C ALA A 77 13.94 31.59 5.39
N SER A 78 15.07 30.89 5.50
CA SER A 78 16.22 31.29 6.32
C SER A 78 17.05 32.45 5.74
N SER A 79 16.62 33.05 4.62
CA SER A 79 17.31 34.16 3.95
C SER A 79 17.21 35.51 4.67
N ALA A 80 16.49 35.61 5.80
CA ALA A 80 16.21 36.87 6.47
C ALA A 80 17.20 37.24 7.61
N ALA A 81 18.19 36.41 7.94
CA ALA A 81 19.18 36.71 8.99
C ALA A 81 20.61 36.42 8.50
N GLY A 82 21.51 37.39 8.71
CA GLY A 82 22.84 37.53 8.09
C GLY A 82 23.80 36.33 8.14
N SER A 83 24.62 36.27 7.08
CA SER A 83 25.71 35.31 6.75
C SER A 83 26.79 35.17 7.84
N PRO A 84 27.52 34.03 7.92
CA PRO A 84 28.73 33.87 7.10
C PRO A 84 28.92 32.45 6.52
N GLY A 85 29.37 32.36 5.26
CA GLY A 85 29.85 31.11 4.64
C GLY A 85 29.20 30.80 3.29
N GLY A 86 29.52 31.58 2.25
CA GLY A 86 28.99 31.37 0.90
C GLY A 86 29.41 30.03 0.28
N GLU A 87 30.62 29.54 0.56
CA GLU A 87 31.16 28.28 0.02
C GLU A 87 30.51 27.06 0.66
N ALA A 88 30.42 27.00 1.99
CA ALA A 88 29.74 25.90 2.70
C ALA A 88 28.26 25.78 2.28
N ARG A 89 27.58 26.91 2.04
CA ARG A 89 26.19 26.94 1.56
C ARG A 89 26.07 26.47 0.11
N GLU A 90 27.02 26.81 -0.75
CA GLU A 90 27.03 26.36 -2.14
C GLU A 90 27.32 24.86 -2.24
N GLU A 91 28.24 24.35 -1.42
CA GLU A 91 28.52 22.92 -1.30
C GLU A 91 27.29 22.14 -0.79
N ASP A 92 26.61 22.65 0.24
CA ASP A 92 25.36 22.06 0.73
C ASP A 92 24.25 22.06 -0.34
N LEU A 93 24.16 23.12 -1.13
CA LEU A 93 23.19 23.22 -2.23
C LEU A 93 23.53 22.27 -3.38
N ARG A 94 24.81 22.17 -3.77
CA ARG A 94 25.28 21.19 -4.76
C ARG A 94 24.98 19.76 -4.30
N ARG A 95 25.29 19.45 -3.04
CA ARG A 95 25.01 18.14 -2.45
C ARG A 95 23.51 17.84 -2.38
N ALA A 96 22.68 18.84 -2.11
CA ALA A 96 21.23 18.70 -2.15
C ALA A 96 20.70 18.47 -3.58
N LEU A 97 21.27 19.14 -4.58
CA LEU A 97 20.91 18.96 -5.99
C LEU A 97 21.34 17.58 -6.53
N GLU A 98 22.54 17.12 -6.19
CA GLU A 98 23.01 15.77 -6.54
C GLU A 98 22.12 14.70 -5.92
N ALA A 99 21.77 14.86 -4.63
CA ALA A 99 20.84 13.96 -3.96
C ALA A 99 19.44 14.00 -4.61
N ALA A 100 18.99 15.18 -5.07
CA ALA A 100 17.71 15.33 -5.77
C ALA A 100 17.73 14.66 -7.15
N LEU A 101 18.82 14.79 -7.91
CA LEU A 101 19.02 14.13 -9.20
C LEU A 101 19.06 12.60 -9.03
N GLY A 102 19.77 12.11 -8.01
CA GLY A 102 19.76 10.68 -7.65
C GLY A 102 18.37 10.19 -7.25
N SER A 103 17.63 10.96 -6.45
CA SER A 103 16.25 10.63 -6.05
C SER A 103 15.28 10.60 -7.23
N LEU A 104 15.47 11.45 -8.25
CA LEU A 104 14.66 11.45 -9.47
C LEU A 104 14.95 10.21 -10.32
N GLY A 105 16.23 9.83 -10.44
CA GLY A 105 16.63 8.59 -11.10
C GLY A 105 15.98 7.34 -10.46
N GLU A 106 16.00 7.26 -9.13
CA GLU A 106 15.31 6.17 -8.41
C GLU A 106 13.79 6.20 -8.57
N MET A 107 13.19 7.39 -8.61
CA MET A 107 11.77 7.53 -8.90
C MET A 107 11.43 6.99 -10.30
N GLY A 108 12.25 7.28 -11.31
CA GLY A 108 12.13 6.73 -12.67
C GLY A 108 12.11 5.20 -12.67
N LYS A 109 13.05 4.56 -11.97
CA LYS A 109 13.09 3.08 -11.83
C LYS A 109 11.84 2.52 -11.19
N ILE A 110 11.28 3.19 -10.17
CA ILE A 110 10.04 2.76 -9.51
C ILE A 110 8.84 2.82 -10.48
N TYR A 111 8.77 3.87 -11.31
CA TYR A 111 7.72 3.98 -12.33
C TYR A 111 7.86 2.90 -13.39
N GLU A 112 9.06 2.62 -13.86
CA GLU A 112 9.33 1.56 -14.84
C GLU A 112 8.93 0.18 -14.29
N GLN A 113 9.35 -0.15 -13.07
CA GLN A 113 8.93 -1.40 -12.41
C GLN A 113 7.41 -1.50 -12.23
N ARG A 114 6.76 -0.39 -11.92
CA ARG A 114 5.29 -0.33 -11.79
C ARG A 114 4.62 -0.56 -13.14
N GLU A 115 5.14 0.02 -14.21
CA GLU A 115 4.62 -0.15 -15.56
C GLU A 115 4.78 -1.60 -16.04
N VAL A 116 5.93 -2.22 -15.79
CA VAL A 116 6.17 -3.64 -16.07
C VAL A 116 5.12 -4.51 -15.36
N ARG A 117 4.96 -4.32 -14.04
CA ARG A 117 3.96 -5.07 -13.26
C ARG A 117 2.54 -4.86 -13.79
N TRP A 118 2.20 -3.62 -14.13
CA TRP A 118 0.88 -3.30 -14.69
C TRP A 118 0.65 -4.00 -16.03
N ARG A 119 1.64 -4.03 -16.92
CA ARG A 119 1.53 -4.77 -18.19
C ARG A 119 1.33 -6.27 -17.97
N ASP A 120 2.02 -6.85 -17.00
CA ASP A 120 1.86 -8.27 -16.65
C ASP A 120 0.46 -8.55 -16.06
N GLU A 121 -0.03 -7.70 -15.16
CA GLU A 121 -1.39 -7.78 -14.61
C GLU A 121 -2.47 -7.68 -15.71
N MET A 122 -2.30 -6.76 -16.67
CA MET A 122 -3.22 -6.62 -17.81
C MET A 122 -3.20 -7.85 -18.74
N ARG A 123 -2.03 -8.47 -18.93
CA ARG A 123 -1.91 -9.72 -19.68
C ARG A 123 -2.65 -10.84 -18.98
N GLN A 124 -2.42 -11.01 -17.68
CA GLN A 124 -3.06 -12.05 -16.88
C GLN A 124 -4.58 -11.90 -16.86
N LEU A 125 -5.10 -10.67 -16.73
CA LEU A 125 -6.55 -10.41 -16.80
C LEU A 125 -7.16 -10.79 -18.16
N THR A 126 -6.40 -10.63 -19.24
CA THR A 126 -6.86 -11.03 -20.58
C THR A 126 -6.91 -12.55 -20.68
N GLU A 127 -5.87 -13.25 -20.24
CA GLU A 127 -5.84 -14.72 -20.22
C GLU A 127 -6.94 -15.31 -19.33
N ASP A 128 -7.18 -14.73 -18.15
CA ASP A 128 -8.24 -15.16 -17.24
C ASP A 128 -9.62 -14.94 -17.85
N ARG A 129 -9.83 -13.80 -18.53
CA ARG A 129 -11.07 -13.53 -19.28
C ARG A 129 -11.30 -14.59 -20.35
N ASP A 130 -10.29 -14.93 -21.15
CA ASP A 130 -10.41 -15.92 -22.22
C ASP A 130 -10.72 -17.32 -21.68
N ARG A 131 -10.10 -17.69 -20.55
CA ARG A 131 -10.39 -18.95 -19.84
C ARG A 131 -11.82 -18.99 -19.33
N VAL A 132 -12.29 -17.91 -18.70
CA VAL A 132 -13.67 -17.81 -18.22
C VAL A 132 -14.64 -17.88 -19.40
N GLU A 133 -14.36 -17.21 -20.51
CA GLU A 133 -15.19 -17.29 -21.72
C GLU A 133 -15.27 -18.73 -22.25
N MET A 134 -14.15 -19.45 -22.27
CA MET A 134 -14.12 -20.86 -22.67
C MET A 134 -14.96 -21.74 -21.74
N LEU A 135 -14.85 -21.56 -20.43
CA LEU A 135 -15.64 -22.29 -19.44
C LEU A 135 -17.13 -21.98 -19.55
N LEU A 136 -17.50 -20.72 -19.81
CA LEU A 136 -18.88 -20.33 -20.05
C LEU A 136 -19.44 -21.00 -21.31
N ARG A 137 -18.70 -21.00 -22.42
CA ARG A 137 -19.10 -21.72 -23.65
C ARG A 137 -19.24 -23.23 -23.44
N GLN A 138 -18.38 -23.84 -22.62
CA GLN A 138 -18.44 -25.26 -22.30
C GLN A 138 -19.64 -25.62 -21.40
N THR A 139 -19.98 -24.76 -20.43
CA THR A 139 -21.04 -25.02 -19.45
C THR A 139 -22.43 -24.64 -19.93
N LEU A 140 -22.57 -23.57 -20.71
CA LEU A 140 -23.84 -23.09 -21.25
C LEU A 140 -24.13 -23.62 -22.66
N GLY A 141 -23.17 -24.32 -23.28
CA GLY A 141 -23.20 -24.60 -24.72
C GLY A 141 -23.00 -23.33 -25.54
N PRO A 142 -22.88 -23.42 -26.88
CA PRO A 142 -22.87 -22.23 -27.71
C PRO A 142 -24.15 -21.43 -27.43
N VAL A 143 -24.03 -20.15 -27.10
CA VAL A 143 -25.18 -19.24 -27.04
C VAL A 143 -25.79 -19.27 -28.43
N LEU A 144 -26.86 -20.05 -28.57
CA LEU A 144 -27.66 -20.11 -29.77
C LEU A 144 -28.14 -18.70 -30.02
N HIS A 145 -27.62 -18.10 -31.09
CA HIS A 145 -28.26 -17.00 -31.77
C HIS A 145 -29.54 -17.56 -32.44
N GLU A 146 -30.51 -17.99 -31.63
CA GLU A 146 -31.82 -18.43 -32.08
C GLU A 146 -32.79 -17.26 -31.98
N ASN A 147 -32.56 -16.23 -32.80
CA ASN A 147 -33.64 -15.35 -33.24
C ASN A 147 -34.28 -16.01 -34.47
N GLY A 148 -35.05 -17.06 -34.20
CA GLY A 148 -35.89 -17.76 -35.16
C GLY A 148 -37.28 -17.99 -34.57
N HIS A 149 -38.05 -16.92 -34.38
CA HIS A 149 -39.51 -17.06 -34.24
C HIS A 149 -40.16 -16.71 -35.58
N GLY A 150 -40.32 -17.72 -36.43
CA GLY A 150 -41.39 -17.74 -37.42
C GLY A 150 -42.65 -18.31 -36.77
N ARG A 151 -43.76 -17.58 -36.83
CA ARG A 151 -45.11 -18.17 -36.76
C ARG A 151 -46.06 -17.39 -37.69
N SER A 152 -46.62 -18.18 -38.61
CA SER A 152 -47.88 -18.02 -39.37
C SER A 152 -47.94 -16.97 -40.47
#